data_AF-A0A0B7BLV3-F1
#
_entry.id   AF-A0A0B7BLV3-F1
#
_cell.length_a   1.000
_cell.length_b   1.000
_cell.length_c   1.000
_cell.angle_alpha   90.00
_cell.angle_beta   90.00
_cell.angle_gamma   90.00
#
_symmetry.space_group_name_H-M   'P 1'
#
loop_
_entity.id
_entity.type
_entity.pdbx_description
1 polymer ?
#
loop_
_entity_poly.entity_id
_entity_poly.type
_entity_poly.pdbx_seq_one_letter_code
_entity_poly.pdbx_strand_id
1 'polypeptide(L)'
;EIELLNTSSELIVDPVEQIIKRYNSAALANCYFRDTNHDSAVQFTYTAMHGVGYEFFKYIMKEFGFKDAIPVPEQVNPDPDFPTVKYPNPEEGKGALKLSMETADKFKSKVILANDPDADRLAVAERTDSGWRVFSGNEIGALLGWWCWTTWREKHQNVDLNDVYMLSSTVSSKILESIAKKEGFKFIETLTGFKWMGNETDTLLKANKNVLFAFEEAIGFMCGSQVIDKDGI
;
A
#
# COMPACT_ATOMS: atom_id res chain seq x y z
N GLU A 1 29.06 -10.57 -7.57
CA GLU A 1 28.02 -10.28 -8.57
C GLU A 1 27.61 -11.58 -9.23
N ILE A 2 26.35 -11.96 -9.18
CA ILE A 2 25.85 -13.04 -10.03
C ILE A 2 25.42 -12.34 -11.34
N GLU A 3 26.26 -12.44 -12.36
CA GLU A 3 25.99 -11.94 -13.71
C GLU A 3 24.92 -12.87 -14.34
N LEU A 4 23.66 -12.66 -13.96
CA LEU A 4 22.60 -13.66 -14.17
C LEU A 4 22.05 -13.76 -15.59
N LEU A 5 22.42 -12.87 -16.51
CA LEU A 5 21.89 -12.88 -17.87
C LEU A 5 22.96 -12.45 -18.85
N ASN A 6 23.18 -13.26 -19.90
CA ASN A 6 23.90 -12.82 -21.07
C ASN A 6 23.06 -11.75 -21.79
N THR A 7 23.25 -10.49 -21.41
CA THR A 7 22.48 -9.32 -21.90
C THR A 7 22.66 -9.04 -23.40
N SER A 8 23.51 -9.80 -24.10
CA SER A 8 23.77 -9.63 -25.53
C SER A 8 22.79 -10.39 -26.45
N SER A 9 21.87 -11.20 -25.91
CA SER A 9 20.87 -11.92 -26.71
C SER A 9 19.74 -10.99 -27.15
N GLU A 10 19.36 -11.01 -28.42
CA GLU A 10 18.18 -10.31 -28.95
C GLU A 10 16.84 -10.83 -28.35
N LEU A 11 16.87 -11.99 -27.69
CA LEU A 11 15.73 -12.56 -26.96
C LEU A 11 15.61 -12.02 -25.51
N ILE A 12 16.60 -11.27 -25.03
CA ILE A 12 16.61 -10.68 -23.69
C ILE A 12 16.31 -9.20 -23.81
N VAL A 13 15.23 -8.79 -23.15
CA VAL A 13 14.87 -7.39 -22.94
C VAL A 13 14.98 -7.15 -21.45
N ASP A 14 15.73 -6.12 -21.03
CA ASP A 14 15.68 -5.60 -19.67
C ASP A 14 14.57 -4.54 -19.59
N PRO A 15 13.41 -4.86 -18.99
CA PRO A 15 12.29 -3.94 -18.94
C PRO A 15 12.30 -3.06 -17.68
N VAL A 16 13.33 -3.12 -16.83
CA VAL A 16 13.30 -2.53 -15.47
C VAL A 16 12.95 -1.04 -15.52
N GLU A 17 13.64 -0.24 -16.33
CA GLU A 17 13.34 1.20 -16.44
C GLU A 17 11.92 1.45 -16.97
N GLN A 18 11.48 0.66 -17.95
CA GLN A 18 10.14 0.76 -18.51
C GLN A 18 9.05 0.43 -17.47
N ILE A 19 9.26 -0.62 -16.68
CA ILE A 19 8.34 -1.06 -15.64
C ILE A 19 8.27 -0.03 -14.52
N ILE A 20 9.42 0.45 -14.02
CA ILE A 20 9.49 1.51 -13.00
C ILE A 20 8.73 2.74 -13.47
N LYS A 21 8.94 3.18 -14.71
CA LYS A 21 8.22 4.33 -15.26
C LYS A 21 6.71 4.12 -15.31
N ARG A 22 6.25 2.92 -15.70
CA ARG A 22 4.82 2.58 -15.73
C ARG A 22 4.22 2.53 -14.33
N TYR A 23 4.90 1.87 -13.40
CA TYR A 23 4.49 1.79 -11.99
C TYR A 23 4.38 3.18 -11.37
N ASN A 24 5.42 4.01 -11.49
CA ASN A 24 5.40 5.38 -10.99
C ASN A 24 4.24 6.18 -11.60
N SER A 25 4.02 6.09 -12.91
CA SER A 25 2.91 6.79 -13.57
C SER A 25 1.55 6.33 -13.05
N ALA A 26 1.38 5.03 -12.77
CA ALA A 26 0.18 4.47 -12.19
C ALA A 26 -0.04 4.95 -10.75
N ALA A 27 0.99 4.90 -9.91
CA ALA A 27 0.94 5.33 -8.52
C ALA A 27 0.60 6.83 -8.38
N LEU A 28 1.10 7.68 -9.29
CA LEU A 28 0.77 9.12 -9.31
C LEU A 28 -0.72 9.42 -9.50
N ALA A 29 -1.49 8.50 -10.09
CA ALA A 29 -2.94 8.66 -10.21
C ALA A 29 -3.66 8.69 -8.85
N ASN A 30 -3.01 8.19 -7.79
CA ASN A 30 -3.52 8.18 -6.42
C ASN A 30 -3.18 9.46 -5.62
N CYS A 31 -2.58 10.48 -6.23
CA CYS A 31 -2.37 11.77 -5.58
C CYS A 31 -3.62 12.67 -5.73
N TYR A 32 -4.38 12.84 -4.64
CA TYR A 32 -5.62 13.62 -4.65
C TYR A 32 -5.45 15.07 -4.21
N PHE A 33 -4.65 15.32 -3.16
CA PHE A 33 -4.56 16.64 -2.51
C PHE A 33 -3.10 17.04 -2.24
N ARG A 34 -2.35 17.28 -3.32
CA ARG A 34 -0.91 17.59 -3.24
C ARG A 34 -0.59 18.81 -2.37
N ASP A 35 -1.40 19.86 -2.44
CA ASP A 35 -1.18 21.08 -1.65
C ASP A 35 -1.43 20.82 -0.15
N THR A 36 -2.48 20.06 0.18
CA THR A 36 -2.74 19.62 1.56
C THR A 36 -1.61 18.75 2.11
N ASN A 37 -1.03 17.87 1.28
CA ASN A 37 0.11 17.05 1.67
C ASN A 37 1.36 17.91 1.96
N HIS A 38 1.60 18.93 1.13
CA HIS A 38 2.71 19.89 1.32
C HIS A 38 2.61 20.66 2.63
N ASP A 39 1.41 21.10 2.98
CA ASP A 39 1.16 21.86 4.20
C ASP A 39 1.07 20.96 5.45
N SER A 40 1.12 19.63 5.28
CA SER A 40 1.09 18.68 6.37
C SER A 40 2.26 18.87 7.34
N ALA A 41 1.93 18.88 8.62
CA ALA A 41 2.89 18.83 9.72
C ALA A 41 3.11 17.41 10.24
N VAL A 42 2.48 16.39 9.63
CA VAL A 42 2.66 14.99 10.03
C VAL A 42 4.06 14.55 9.63
N GLN A 43 4.80 14.03 10.61
CA GLN A 43 6.10 13.42 10.39
C GLN A 43 5.96 11.90 10.46
N PHE A 44 6.47 11.24 9.41
CA PHE A 44 6.44 9.80 9.24
C PHE A 44 7.81 9.21 9.58
N THR A 45 7.82 8.00 10.13
CA THR A 45 8.98 7.12 10.13
C THR A 45 8.71 5.96 9.18
N TYR A 46 9.69 5.64 8.34
CA TYR A 46 9.56 4.61 7.31
C TYR A 46 10.60 3.51 7.47
N THR A 47 10.20 2.26 7.29
CA THR A 47 11.11 1.12 7.16
C THR A 47 10.71 0.26 5.96
N ALA A 48 11.70 -0.19 5.19
CA ALA A 48 11.51 -1.20 4.15
C ALA A 48 11.78 -2.63 4.67
N MET A 49 12.15 -2.79 5.95
CA MET A 49 12.56 -4.08 6.55
C MET A 49 13.60 -4.84 5.70
N HIS A 50 14.61 -4.12 5.22
CA HIS A 50 15.65 -4.61 4.29
C HIS A 50 15.14 -4.96 2.90
N GLY A 51 14.00 -4.38 2.51
CA GLY A 51 13.33 -4.56 1.24
C GLY A 51 13.67 -3.55 0.17
N VAL A 52 13.00 -3.72 -0.97
CA VAL A 52 13.20 -2.90 -2.18
C VAL A 52 12.35 -1.63 -2.23
N GLY A 53 11.39 -1.47 -1.30
CA GLY A 53 10.37 -0.43 -1.36
C GLY A 53 10.86 1.01 -1.16
N TYR A 54 12.02 1.23 -0.54
CA TYR A 54 12.41 2.58 -0.07
C TYR A 54 12.55 3.62 -1.19
N GLU A 55 13.15 3.25 -2.32
CA GLU A 55 13.33 4.20 -3.44
C GLU A 55 11.98 4.60 -4.05
N PHE A 56 11.03 3.66 -4.12
CA PHE A 56 9.66 3.94 -4.58
C PHE A 56 8.90 4.81 -3.57
N PHE A 57 8.96 4.47 -2.28
CA PHE A 57 8.36 5.26 -1.22
C PHE A 57 8.86 6.72 -1.23
N LYS A 58 10.18 6.90 -1.31
CA LYS A 58 10.81 8.23 -1.36
C LYS A 58 10.39 9.02 -2.61
N TYR A 59 10.31 8.35 -3.75
CA TYR A 59 9.80 8.96 -4.99
C TYR A 59 8.35 9.43 -4.82
N ILE A 60 7.47 8.56 -4.32
CA ILE A 60 6.05 8.88 -4.13
C ILE A 60 5.85 9.99 -3.11
N MET A 61 6.54 9.98 -1.97
CA MET A 61 6.48 11.06 -0.97
C MET A 61 6.77 12.43 -1.59
N LYS A 62 7.84 12.51 -2.40
CA LYS A 62 8.22 13.74 -3.10
C LYS A 62 7.17 14.19 -4.11
N GLU A 63 6.71 13.28 -4.97
CA GLU A 63 5.74 13.61 -6.02
C GLU A 63 4.38 13.97 -5.42
N PHE A 64 3.98 13.33 -4.33
CA PHE A 64 2.76 13.62 -3.58
C PHE A 64 2.86 14.90 -2.75
N GLY A 65 4.04 15.53 -2.69
CA GLY A 65 4.25 16.83 -2.06
C GLY A 65 4.56 16.77 -0.57
N PHE A 66 4.72 15.58 0.03
CA PHE A 66 5.08 15.47 1.45
C PHE A 66 6.53 15.86 1.72
N LYS A 67 6.81 16.18 2.99
CA LYS A 67 8.17 16.21 3.51
C LYS A 67 8.72 14.79 3.61
N ASP A 68 10.03 14.64 3.44
CA ASP A 68 10.70 13.35 3.58
C ASP A 68 10.36 12.68 4.93
N ALA A 69 10.04 11.39 4.88
CA ALA A 69 9.92 10.57 6.08
C ALA A 69 11.30 10.35 6.70
N ILE A 70 11.32 10.04 7.99
CA ILE A 70 12.52 9.63 8.71
C ILE A 70 12.74 8.13 8.43
N PRO A 71 13.78 7.75 7.66
CA PRO A 71 14.07 6.34 7.44
C PRO A 71 14.60 5.70 8.73
N VAL A 72 14.32 4.41 8.92
CA VAL A 72 15.00 3.57 9.92
C VAL A 72 16.34 3.14 9.31
N PRO A 73 17.48 3.75 9.69
CA PRO A 73 18.73 3.59 8.96
C PRO A 73 19.22 2.14 8.94
N GLU A 74 18.89 1.35 9.97
CA GLU A 74 19.25 -0.06 10.09
C GLU A 74 18.42 -0.98 9.19
N GLN A 75 17.34 -0.52 8.58
CA GLN A 75 16.38 -1.38 7.85
C GLN A 75 15.96 -0.82 6.48
N VAL A 76 16.48 0.34 6.09
CA VAL A 76 15.97 1.05 4.91
C VAL A 76 16.60 0.57 3.59
N ASN A 77 17.82 0.03 3.64
CA ASN A 77 18.52 -0.48 2.47
C ASN A 77 18.29 -1.99 2.31
N PRO A 78 18.23 -2.52 1.08
CA PRO A 78 18.12 -3.96 0.86
C PRO A 78 19.26 -4.75 1.49
N ASP A 79 18.92 -5.80 2.24
CA ASP A 79 19.86 -6.76 2.83
C ASP A 79 19.21 -8.16 2.89
N PRO A 80 19.68 -9.14 2.09
CA PRO A 80 19.06 -10.46 2.01
C PRO A 80 19.26 -11.30 3.29
N ASP A 81 20.17 -10.92 4.17
CA ASP A 81 20.39 -11.62 5.45
C ASP A 81 19.43 -11.14 6.56
N PHE A 82 18.64 -10.08 6.30
CA PHE A 82 17.67 -9.50 7.23
C PHE A 82 18.19 -9.33 8.67
N PRO A 83 19.38 -8.73 8.89
CA PRO A 83 20.16 -8.88 10.12
C PRO A 83 19.48 -8.34 11.39
N THR A 84 18.46 -7.51 11.25
CA THR A 84 17.76 -6.87 12.38
C THR A 84 16.47 -7.57 12.80
N VAL A 85 15.95 -8.50 12.00
CA VAL A 85 14.63 -9.11 12.21
C VAL A 85 14.70 -10.61 12.00
N LYS A 86 14.01 -11.37 12.87
CA LYS A 86 13.90 -12.82 12.72
C LYS A 86 12.99 -13.21 11.56
N TYR A 87 11.92 -12.45 11.36
CA TYR A 87 10.95 -12.60 10.29
C TYR A 87 10.69 -11.20 9.73
N PRO A 88 11.04 -10.92 8.46
CA PRO A 88 10.82 -9.61 7.84
C PRO A 88 9.36 -9.48 7.39
N ASN A 89 8.43 -9.52 8.36
CA ASN A 89 7.00 -9.33 8.12
C ASN A 89 6.47 -8.32 9.14
N PRO A 90 6.02 -7.13 8.71
CA PRO A 90 5.52 -6.10 9.62
C PRO A 90 4.16 -6.46 10.25
N GLU A 91 3.46 -7.50 9.75
CA GLU A 91 2.24 -8.06 10.33
C GLU A 91 2.45 -8.63 11.75
N GLU A 92 3.68 -9.05 12.09
CA GLU A 92 4.05 -9.55 13.42
C GLU A 92 3.89 -8.47 14.52
N GLY A 93 3.63 -7.22 14.13
CA GLY A 93 3.26 -6.13 15.02
C GLY A 93 4.45 -5.52 15.76
N LYS A 94 4.29 -5.26 17.06
CA LYS A 94 5.26 -4.45 17.84
C LYS A 94 6.69 -5.01 17.83
N GLY A 95 6.84 -6.34 17.74
CA GLY A 95 8.16 -6.98 17.69
C GLY A 95 8.93 -6.60 16.42
N ALA A 96 8.28 -6.70 15.26
CA ALA A 96 8.89 -6.34 13.98
C ALA A 96 9.09 -4.82 13.83
N LEU A 97 8.23 -4.01 14.45
CA LEU A 97 8.27 -2.54 14.39
C LEU A 97 9.15 -1.87 15.45
N LYS A 98 9.90 -2.63 16.27
CA LYS A 98 10.66 -2.09 17.39
C LYS A 98 11.63 -0.96 16.98
N LEU A 99 12.46 -1.17 15.96
CA LEU A 99 13.41 -0.16 15.48
C LEU A 99 12.70 1.07 14.88
N SER A 100 11.56 0.85 14.22
CA SER A 100 10.70 1.93 13.74
C SER A 100 10.14 2.77 14.88
N MET A 101 9.69 2.13 15.96
CA MET A 101 9.19 2.83 17.16
C MET A 101 10.30 3.64 17.85
N GLU A 102 11.49 3.07 18.02
CA GLU A 102 12.65 3.76 18.59
C GLU A 102 13.08 4.97 17.74
N THR A 103 13.11 4.80 16.42
CA THR A 103 13.40 5.88 15.46
C THR A 103 12.32 6.96 15.52
N ALA A 104 11.05 6.57 15.50
CA ALA A 104 9.93 7.49 15.57
C ALA A 104 9.90 8.27 16.89
N ASP A 105 10.26 7.64 18.01
CA ASP A 105 10.40 8.30 19.32
C ASP A 105 11.51 9.35 19.31
N LYS A 106 12.68 8.98 18.77
CA LYS A 106 13.85 9.87 18.68
C LYS A 106 13.56 11.11 17.84
N PHE A 107 12.85 10.94 16.72
CA PHE A 107 12.57 12.03 15.78
C PHE A 107 11.20 12.68 15.97
N LYS A 108 10.39 12.19 16.92
CA LYS A 108 9.02 12.68 17.21
C LYS A 108 8.04 12.50 16.05
N SER A 109 8.21 11.44 15.25
CA SER A 109 7.23 11.02 14.25
C SER A 109 5.92 10.61 14.92
N LYS A 110 4.80 10.88 14.25
CA LYS A 110 3.46 10.51 14.74
C LYS A 110 2.94 9.21 14.12
N VAL A 111 3.46 8.87 12.94
CA VAL A 111 3.03 7.73 12.15
C VAL A 111 4.25 6.93 11.72
N ILE A 112 4.14 5.61 11.80
CA ILE A 112 5.10 4.65 11.23
C ILE A 112 4.43 3.98 10.04
N LEU A 113 5.17 3.90 8.94
CA LEU A 113 4.84 3.13 7.75
C LEU A 113 5.91 2.06 7.59
N ALA A 114 5.49 0.80 7.41
CA ALA A 114 6.42 -0.32 7.27
C ALA A 114 5.95 -1.25 6.17
N ASN A 115 6.86 -1.55 5.24
CA ASN A 115 6.66 -2.55 4.22
C ASN A 115 7.43 -3.84 4.53
N ASP A 116 6.95 -4.96 4.01
CA ASP A 116 7.73 -6.19 3.89
C ASP A 116 8.75 -6.08 2.73
N PRO A 117 9.68 -7.03 2.58
CA PRO A 117 10.83 -6.87 1.68
C PRO A 117 10.52 -6.65 0.20
N ASP A 118 9.42 -7.21 -0.30
CA ASP A 118 8.92 -7.02 -1.67
C ASP A 118 7.92 -5.85 -1.80
N ALA A 119 7.63 -5.18 -0.70
CA ALA A 119 6.79 -3.98 -0.60
C ALA A 119 5.32 -4.17 -1.00
N ASP A 120 4.81 -5.40 -0.92
CA ASP A 120 3.42 -5.70 -1.25
C ASP A 120 2.48 -5.55 -0.03
N ARG A 121 3.01 -5.49 1.19
CA ARG A 121 2.24 -5.24 2.43
C ARG A 121 2.55 -3.90 3.06
N LEU A 122 1.57 -3.38 3.80
CA LEU A 122 1.70 -2.14 4.57
C LEU A 122 1.21 -2.32 6.00
N ALA A 123 2.10 -2.20 6.99
CA ALA A 123 1.70 -1.95 8.36
C ALA A 123 1.76 -0.46 8.68
N VAL A 124 0.79 -0.02 9.50
CA VAL A 124 0.70 1.35 9.99
C VAL A 124 0.65 1.33 11.51
N ALA A 125 1.39 2.22 12.15
CA ALA A 125 1.26 2.49 13.57
C ALA A 125 1.17 3.98 13.86
N GLU A 126 0.36 4.35 14.85
CA GLU A 126 0.17 5.73 15.29
C GLU A 126 0.59 5.90 16.76
N ARG A 127 1.17 7.06 17.06
CA ARG A 127 1.49 7.49 18.41
C ARG A 127 0.21 7.91 19.13
N THR A 128 -0.09 7.24 20.25
CA THR A 128 -1.16 7.61 21.19
C THR A 128 -0.57 8.01 22.55
N ASP A 129 -1.42 8.52 23.45
CA ASP A 129 -1.02 8.84 24.83
C ASP A 129 -0.53 7.60 25.61
N SER A 130 -0.96 6.40 25.20
CA SER A 130 -0.57 5.11 25.80
C SER A 130 0.59 4.43 25.06
N GLY A 131 1.27 5.13 24.15
CA GLY A 131 2.36 4.60 23.32
C GLY A 131 1.93 4.27 21.89
N TRP A 132 2.61 3.33 21.23
CA TRP A 132 2.31 2.99 19.85
C TRP A 132 1.12 2.03 19.72
N ARG A 133 0.12 2.43 18.92
CA ARG A 133 -0.97 1.57 18.46
C ARG A 133 -0.66 1.11 17.05
N VAL A 134 -0.53 -0.20 16.88
CA VAL A 134 -0.40 -0.84 15.55
C VAL A 134 -1.81 -1.15 15.06
N PHE A 135 -2.12 -0.78 13.84
CA PHE A 135 -3.41 -1.07 13.22
C PHE A 135 -3.41 -2.49 12.67
N SER A 136 -4.53 -3.18 12.82
CA SER A 136 -4.79 -4.41 12.08
C SER A 136 -5.04 -4.12 10.59
N GLY A 137 -4.82 -5.10 9.71
CA GLY A 137 -5.13 -4.92 8.28
C GLY A 137 -6.61 -4.63 8.02
N ASN A 138 -7.52 -5.09 8.88
CA ASN A 138 -8.93 -4.72 8.82
C ASN A 138 -9.19 -3.24 9.11
N GLU A 139 -8.46 -2.64 10.05
CA GLU A 139 -8.60 -1.21 10.36
C GLU A 139 -7.98 -0.34 9.25
N ILE A 140 -6.83 -0.75 8.71
CA ILE A 140 -6.21 -0.07 7.57
C ILE A 140 -7.12 -0.18 6.33
N GLY A 141 -7.63 -1.39 6.05
CA GLY A 141 -8.54 -1.63 4.93
C GLY A 141 -9.85 -0.84 5.04
N ALA A 142 -10.37 -0.65 6.25
CA ALA A 142 -11.52 0.24 6.48
C ALA A 142 -11.21 1.70 6.14
N LEU A 143 -10.05 2.21 6.59
CA LEU A 143 -9.62 3.59 6.33
C LEU A 143 -9.36 3.84 4.85
N LEU A 144 -8.61 2.95 4.20
CA LEU A 144 -8.30 3.04 2.77
C LEU A 144 -9.55 2.87 1.92
N GLY A 145 -10.42 1.92 2.23
CA GLY A 145 -11.69 1.73 1.53
C GLY A 145 -12.58 2.97 1.60
N TRP A 146 -12.75 3.56 2.79
CA TRP A 146 -13.47 4.82 2.95
C TRP A 146 -12.81 5.97 2.15
N TRP A 147 -11.49 6.07 2.17
CA TRP A 147 -10.74 7.11 1.46
C TRP A 147 -10.87 6.98 -0.07
N CYS A 148 -10.68 5.78 -0.61
CA CYS A 148 -10.84 5.48 -2.04
C CYS A 148 -12.27 5.80 -2.50
N TRP A 149 -13.30 5.45 -1.72
CA TRP A 149 -14.67 5.84 -2.02
C TRP A 149 -14.86 7.35 -2.04
N THR A 150 -14.46 8.02 -0.95
CA THR A 150 -14.71 9.45 -0.75
C THR A 150 -14.07 10.28 -1.85
N THR A 151 -12.79 10.05 -2.13
CA THR A 151 -12.04 10.81 -3.14
C THR A 151 -12.50 10.50 -4.56
N TRP A 152 -12.90 9.25 -4.84
CA TRP A 152 -13.46 8.90 -6.13
C TRP A 152 -14.81 9.59 -6.38
N ARG A 153 -15.68 9.65 -5.36
CA ARG A 153 -17.01 10.27 -5.48
C ARG A 153 -16.99 11.77 -5.68
N GLU A 154 -16.03 12.48 -5.08
CA GLU A 154 -15.87 13.91 -5.34
C GLU A 154 -15.65 14.22 -6.83
N LYS A 155 -14.95 13.34 -7.54
CA LYS A 155 -14.67 13.46 -8.98
C LYS A 155 -15.75 12.85 -9.88
N HIS A 156 -16.61 11.97 -9.35
CA HIS A 156 -17.58 11.19 -10.12
C HIS A 156 -18.99 11.28 -9.52
N GLN A 157 -19.65 12.43 -9.69
CA GLN A 157 -20.98 12.67 -9.10
C GLN A 157 -22.11 11.94 -9.86
N ASN A 158 -22.00 11.79 -11.18
CA ASN A 158 -23.08 11.32 -12.07
C ASN A 158 -22.77 9.95 -12.73
N VAL A 159 -22.38 8.97 -11.93
CA VAL A 159 -22.02 7.62 -12.37
C VAL A 159 -22.97 6.58 -11.78
N ASP A 160 -23.25 5.52 -12.54
CA ASP A 160 -24.05 4.40 -12.04
C ASP A 160 -23.23 3.60 -11.03
N LEU A 161 -23.67 3.63 -9.77
CA LEU A 161 -23.01 2.93 -8.68
C LEU A 161 -23.10 1.42 -8.78
N ASN A 162 -24.00 0.88 -9.62
CA ASN A 162 -24.02 -0.54 -9.91
C ASN A 162 -22.78 -1.03 -10.68
N ASP A 163 -22.03 -0.11 -11.30
CA ASP A 163 -20.80 -0.39 -12.03
C ASP A 163 -19.53 -0.11 -11.19
N VAL A 164 -19.68 0.07 -9.88
CA VAL A 164 -18.60 0.41 -8.95
C VAL A 164 -18.45 -0.70 -7.92
N TYR A 165 -17.22 -1.16 -7.72
CA TYR A 165 -16.92 -2.35 -6.95
C TYR A 165 -15.79 -2.13 -5.94
N MET A 166 -15.92 -2.76 -4.79
CA MET A 166 -14.81 -3.03 -3.87
C MET A 166 -14.81 -4.50 -3.46
N LEU A 167 -13.63 -5.03 -3.14
CA LEU A 167 -13.44 -6.45 -2.88
C LEU A 167 -12.75 -6.70 -1.53
N SER A 168 -13.02 -7.84 -0.92
CA SER A 168 -12.18 -8.35 0.16
C SER A 168 -12.20 -9.87 0.27
N SER A 169 -11.18 -10.45 0.89
CA SER A 169 -11.18 -11.89 1.19
C SER A 169 -12.27 -12.26 2.22
N THR A 170 -12.70 -13.52 2.20
CA THR A 170 -13.78 -14.03 3.07
C THR A 170 -13.44 -13.93 4.57
N VAL A 171 -12.16 -13.99 4.92
CA VAL A 171 -11.65 -13.86 6.29
C VAL A 171 -11.47 -12.41 6.75
N SER A 172 -11.54 -11.46 5.81
CA SER A 172 -11.51 -10.03 6.11
C SER A 172 -12.83 -9.53 6.69
N SER A 173 -12.75 -8.44 7.44
CA SER A 173 -13.90 -7.70 7.97
C SER A 173 -14.86 -7.33 6.84
N LYS A 174 -16.18 -7.45 7.10
CA LYS A 174 -17.25 -7.03 6.18
C LYS A 174 -17.49 -5.51 6.19
N ILE A 175 -16.47 -4.73 6.53
CA ILE A 175 -16.57 -3.27 6.59
C ILE A 175 -16.89 -2.68 5.21
N LEU A 176 -16.28 -3.19 4.14
CA LEU A 176 -16.57 -2.72 2.78
C LEU A 176 -17.98 -3.07 2.34
N GLU A 177 -18.51 -4.22 2.73
CA GLU A 177 -19.93 -4.55 2.51
C GLU A 177 -20.86 -3.57 3.23
N SER A 178 -20.49 -3.16 4.45
CA SER A 178 -21.26 -2.20 5.24
C SER A 178 -21.25 -0.81 4.60
N ILE A 179 -20.09 -0.36 4.10
CA ILE A 179 -19.97 0.90 3.34
C ILE A 179 -20.77 0.78 2.03
N ALA A 180 -20.66 -0.32 1.29
CA ALA A 180 -21.41 -0.57 0.06
C ALA A 180 -22.92 -0.47 0.24
N LYS A 181 -23.46 -1.07 1.31
CA LYS A 181 -24.89 -0.99 1.66
C LYS A 181 -25.35 0.44 1.94
N LYS A 182 -24.47 1.27 2.50
CA LYS A 182 -24.77 2.67 2.83
C LYS A 182 -24.69 3.56 1.59
N GLU A 183 -23.67 3.34 0.76
CA GLU A 183 -23.24 4.26 -0.28
C GLU A 183 -23.76 3.88 -1.67
N GLY A 184 -24.15 2.62 -1.88
CA GLY A 184 -24.83 2.14 -3.08
C GLY A 184 -23.96 1.43 -4.12
N PHE A 185 -22.65 1.32 -3.91
CA PHE A 185 -21.76 0.53 -4.76
C PHE A 185 -21.87 -0.98 -4.47
N LYS A 186 -21.23 -1.82 -5.28
CA LYS A 186 -21.21 -3.28 -5.13
C LYS A 186 -20.02 -3.76 -4.31
N PHE A 187 -20.25 -4.74 -3.46
CA PHE A 187 -19.20 -5.46 -2.74
C PHE A 187 -19.11 -6.89 -3.28
N ILE A 188 -17.89 -7.36 -3.50
CA ILE A 188 -17.62 -8.77 -3.84
C ILE A 188 -16.70 -9.38 -2.79
N GLU A 189 -17.12 -10.52 -2.27
CA GLU A 189 -16.30 -11.36 -1.42
C GLU A 189 -15.61 -12.44 -2.25
N THR A 190 -14.31 -12.64 -2.03
CA THR A 190 -13.54 -13.73 -2.65
C THR A 190 -12.98 -14.69 -1.62
N LEU A 191 -12.45 -15.83 -2.05
CA LEU A 191 -11.65 -16.70 -1.20
C LEU A 191 -10.33 -16.01 -0.78
N THR A 192 -9.69 -16.53 0.27
CA THR A 192 -8.36 -16.08 0.73
C THR A 192 -7.30 -16.29 -0.35
N GLY A 193 -6.41 -15.30 -0.49
CA GLY A 193 -5.35 -15.20 -1.47
C GLY A 193 -5.67 -14.14 -2.53
N PHE A 194 -4.83 -13.10 -2.60
CA PHE A 194 -5.02 -11.95 -3.49
C PHE A 194 -5.29 -12.28 -4.96
N LYS A 195 -4.75 -13.39 -5.47
CA LYS A 195 -5.02 -13.90 -6.83
C LYS A 195 -6.51 -13.96 -7.18
N TRP A 196 -7.39 -14.24 -6.22
CA TRP A 196 -8.83 -14.31 -6.46
C TRP A 196 -9.43 -12.92 -6.69
N MET A 197 -9.03 -11.95 -5.87
CA MET A 197 -9.43 -10.55 -6.07
C MET A 197 -8.82 -9.97 -7.34
N GLY A 198 -7.58 -10.35 -7.68
CA GLY A 198 -6.94 -9.95 -8.92
C GLY A 198 -7.69 -10.46 -10.16
N ASN A 199 -8.06 -11.75 -10.18
CA ASN A 199 -8.86 -12.33 -11.27
C ASN A 199 -10.25 -11.68 -11.39
N GLU A 200 -10.92 -11.41 -10.27
CA GLU A 200 -12.22 -10.74 -10.27
C GLU A 200 -12.08 -9.29 -10.77
N THR A 201 -11.02 -8.58 -10.34
CA THR A 201 -10.72 -7.23 -10.81
C THR A 201 -10.49 -7.20 -12.32
N ASP A 202 -9.66 -8.10 -12.86
CA ASP A 202 -9.43 -8.22 -14.31
C ASP A 202 -10.74 -8.50 -15.09
N THR A 203 -11.60 -9.37 -14.54
CA THR A 203 -12.92 -9.67 -15.13
C THR A 203 -13.82 -8.43 -15.17
N LEU A 204 -13.87 -7.68 -14.08
CA LEU A 204 -14.64 -6.43 -13.97
C LEU A 204 -14.12 -5.35 -14.92
N LEU A 205 -12.80 -5.17 -15.02
CA LEU A 205 -12.20 -4.21 -15.93
C LEU A 205 -12.51 -4.54 -17.40
N LYS A 206 -12.45 -5.82 -17.80
CA LYS A 206 -12.85 -6.28 -19.14
C LYS A 206 -14.33 -6.02 -19.45
N ALA A 207 -15.17 -5.96 -18.41
CA ALA A 207 -16.58 -5.60 -18.52
C ALA A 207 -16.85 -4.08 -18.38
N ASN A 208 -15.80 -3.24 -18.46
CA ASN A 208 -15.84 -1.79 -18.30
C ASN A 208 -16.45 -1.34 -16.95
N LYS A 209 -16.15 -2.08 -15.87
CA LYS A 209 -16.55 -1.73 -14.50
C LYS A 209 -15.42 -1.02 -13.76
N ASN A 210 -15.78 -0.31 -12.69
CA ASN A 210 -14.84 0.45 -11.86
C ASN A 210 -14.53 -0.35 -10.59
N VAL A 211 -13.28 -0.71 -10.37
CA VAL A 211 -12.80 -1.30 -9.11
C VAL A 211 -12.01 -0.25 -8.36
N LEU A 212 -12.49 0.12 -7.18
CA LEU A 212 -11.90 1.22 -6.41
C LEU A 212 -10.88 0.73 -5.38
N PHE A 213 -11.11 -0.45 -4.82
CA PHE A 213 -10.30 -0.96 -3.72
C PHE A 213 -10.48 -2.46 -3.54
N ALA A 214 -9.40 -3.16 -3.20
CA ALA A 214 -9.45 -4.53 -2.68
C ALA A 214 -8.48 -4.69 -1.51
N PHE A 215 -8.81 -5.54 -0.53
CA PHE A 215 -7.86 -5.84 0.56
C PHE A 215 -8.00 -7.23 1.17
N GLU A 216 -6.89 -7.67 1.78
CA GLU A 216 -6.84 -8.77 2.72
C GLU A 216 -6.46 -8.24 4.12
N GLU A 217 -7.05 -8.83 5.15
CA GLU A 217 -6.73 -8.64 6.56
C GLU A 217 -5.24 -8.80 6.90
N ALA A 218 -4.52 -9.60 6.13
CA ALA A 218 -3.07 -9.83 6.19
C ALA A 218 -2.28 -8.68 5.58
N ILE A 219 -2.73 -7.44 5.84
CA ILE A 219 -2.11 -6.16 5.49
C ILE A 219 -1.75 -5.96 4.01
N GLY A 220 -2.50 -6.60 3.11
CA GLY A 220 -2.36 -6.45 1.66
C GLY A 220 -3.49 -5.62 1.06
N PHE A 221 -3.17 -4.60 0.27
CA PHE A 221 -4.13 -3.61 -0.23
C PHE A 221 -3.91 -3.32 -1.71
N MET A 222 -4.97 -3.04 -2.45
CA MET A 222 -4.93 -2.57 -3.84
C MET A 222 -5.79 -1.32 -3.95
N CYS A 223 -5.14 -0.16 -4.00
CA CYS A 223 -5.79 1.14 -4.13
C CYS A 223 -6.00 1.50 -5.61
N GLY A 224 -7.25 1.41 -6.07
CA GLY A 224 -7.60 1.47 -7.48
C GLY A 224 -7.37 0.13 -8.18
N SER A 225 -7.09 0.17 -9.49
CA SER A 225 -6.98 -1.03 -10.33
C SER A 225 -5.86 -0.94 -11.37
N GLN A 226 -4.88 -0.05 -11.15
CA GLN A 226 -3.74 0.14 -12.06
C GLN A 226 -2.67 -0.94 -11.88
N VAL A 227 -2.52 -1.43 -10.65
CA VAL A 227 -1.74 -2.61 -10.28
C VAL A 227 -2.73 -3.62 -9.73
N ILE A 228 -2.88 -4.77 -10.40
CA ILE A 228 -3.86 -5.81 -10.01
C ILE A 228 -3.17 -6.82 -9.08
N ASP A 229 -2.53 -6.29 -8.05
CA ASP A 229 -1.87 -7.02 -6.97
C ASP A 229 -1.85 -6.14 -5.72
N LYS A 230 -1.31 -6.65 -4.61
CA LYS A 230 -1.07 -5.84 -3.43
C LYS A 230 0.03 -4.81 -3.70
N ASP A 231 -0.17 -3.60 -3.20
CA ASP A 231 0.78 -2.49 -3.29
C ASP A 231 0.83 -1.80 -1.92
N GLY A 232 1.96 -1.92 -1.24
CA GLY A 232 2.18 -1.36 0.08
C GLY A 232 2.69 0.08 0.07
N ILE A 233 3.04 0.64 -1.08
CA ILE A 233 3.62 1.99 -1.25
C ILE A 233 2.51 3.03 -1.44
#